data_AF-A0A0Q1CG59-F1
#
_entry.id   AF-A0A0Q1CG59-F1
#
_cell.length_a   1.000
_cell.length_b   1.000
_cell.length_c   1.000
_cell.angle_alpha   90.00
_cell.angle_beta   90.00
_cell.angle_gamma   90.00
#
_symmetry.space_group_name_H-M   'P 1'
#
loop_
_entity.id
_entity.type
_entity.pdbx_description
1 polymer ?
#
loop_
_entity_poly.entity_id
_entity_poly.type
_entity_poly.pdbx_seq_one_letter_code
_entity_poly.pdbx_strand_id
1 'polypeptide(L)'
;MESWKILTAAFLVFINADAMAWEVENPVERTLTVTTIVPTMILGGTTAFTVQGPSMMKKTKDDALAFIGSDGEIRGAQFKQASQYYRSTYNAPLMSDMQLAQTIAASF
;
A
#
# COMPACT_ATOMS: atom_id res chain seq x y z
N MET A 1 -11.36 -23.82 -7.08
CA MET A 1 -11.70 -23.16 -8.36
C MET A 1 -12.95 -22.29 -8.24
N GLU A 2 -14.00 -22.73 -7.55
CA GLU A 2 -15.24 -21.94 -7.39
C GLU A 2 -15.10 -20.73 -6.45
N SER A 3 -14.28 -20.81 -5.40
CA SER A 3 -14.02 -19.68 -4.49
C SER A 3 -13.37 -18.47 -5.16
N TRP A 4 -12.46 -18.71 -6.11
CA TRP A 4 -11.79 -17.64 -6.87
C TRP A 4 -12.77 -16.89 -7.77
N LYS A 5 -13.73 -17.60 -8.38
CA LYS A 5 -14.78 -17.00 -9.20
C LYS A 5 -15.71 -16.12 -8.36
N ILE A 6 -16.10 -16.58 -7.16
CA ILE A 6 -16.92 -15.81 -6.23
C ILE A 6 -16.19 -14.54 -5.79
N LEU A 7 -14.88 -14.64 -5.50
CA LEU A 7 -14.06 -13.49 -5.11
C LEU A 7 -13.89 -12.48 -6.25
N THR A 8 -13.72 -12.97 -7.48
CA THR A 8 -13.65 -12.13 -8.70
C THR A 8 -14.98 -11.43 -8.96
N ALA A 9 -16.10 -12.13 -8.82
CA ALA A 9 -17.43 -11.56 -8.97
C ALA A 9 -17.72 -10.52 -7.87
N ALA A 10 -17.36 -10.80 -6.62
CA ALA A 10 -17.50 -9.85 -5.52
C ALA A 10 -16.64 -8.60 -5.73
N PHE A 11 -15.39 -8.76 -6.20
CA PHE A 11 -14.51 -7.64 -6.51
C PHE A 11 -15.05 -6.78 -7.66
N LEU A 12 -15.54 -7.41 -8.73
CA LEU A 12 -16.21 -6.71 -9.82
C LEU A 12 -17.44 -5.96 -9.32
N VAL A 13 -18.30 -6.55 -8.50
CA VAL A 13 -19.48 -5.87 -7.94
C VAL A 13 -19.09 -4.68 -7.05
N PHE A 14 -18.04 -4.82 -6.24
CA PHE A 14 -17.52 -3.73 -5.40
C PHE A 14 -17.00 -2.54 -6.23
N ILE A 15 -16.32 -2.79 -7.36
CA ILE A 15 -15.82 -1.72 -8.23
C ILE A 15 -16.97 -1.01 -8.98
N ASN A 16 -18.08 -1.70 -9.24
CA ASN A 16 -19.22 -1.14 -9.99
C ASN A 16 -20.25 -0.40 -9.11
N ALA A 17 -20.16 -0.49 -7.79
CA ALA A 17 -21.15 0.07 -6.87
C ALA A 17 -21.22 1.63 -6.92
N ASP A 18 -20.16 2.30 -7.37
CA ASP A 18 -20.08 3.77 -7.37
C ASP A 18 -20.71 4.45 -8.60
N ALA A 19 -21.14 3.70 -9.62
CA ALA A 19 -21.57 4.30 -10.88
C ALA A 19 -22.95 4.99 -10.84
N MET A 20 -23.75 4.82 -9.79
CA MET A 20 -25.18 5.19 -9.80
C MET A 20 -25.69 5.98 -8.59
N ALA A 21 -24.80 6.46 -7.70
CA ALA A 21 -25.20 7.30 -6.56
C ALA A 21 -24.73 8.78 -6.65
N TRP A 22 -23.87 9.13 -7.62
CA TRP A 22 -23.29 10.48 -7.74
C TRP A 22 -23.80 11.24 -8.97
N GLU A 23 -25.11 11.29 -9.17
CA GLU A 23 -25.66 12.24 -10.14
C GLU A 23 -25.81 13.61 -9.46
N VAL A 24 -24.84 14.50 -9.67
CA VAL A 24 -24.94 15.89 -9.21
C VAL A 24 -25.92 16.61 -10.12
N GLU A 25 -27.14 16.87 -9.65
CA GLU A 25 -28.21 17.49 -10.43
C GLU A 25 -27.87 18.92 -10.85
N ASN A 26 -27.19 19.67 -9.97
CA ASN A 26 -26.79 21.04 -10.25
C ASN A 26 -25.68 21.08 -11.33
N PRO A 27 -25.87 21.77 -12.47
CA PRO A 27 -24.92 21.76 -13.58
C PRO A 27 -23.58 22.43 -13.25
N VAL A 28 -23.57 23.42 -12.34
CA VAL A 28 -22.34 24.09 -11.89
C VAL A 28 -21.54 23.15 -11.00
N GLU A 29 -22.19 22.51 -10.02
CA GLU A 29 -21.52 21.54 -9.14
C GLU A 29 -21.07 20.28 -9.90
N ARG A 30 -21.85 19.82 -10.88
CA ARG A 30 -21.45 18.72 -11.78
C ARG A 30 -20.18 19.07 -12.53
N THR A 31 -20.11 20.29 -13.07
CA THR A 31 -18.91 20.79 -13.76
C THR A 31 -17.71 20.85 -12.82
N LEU A 32 -17.88 21.38 -11.60
CA LEU A 32 -16.80 21.44 -10.60
C LEU A 32 -16.33 20.04 -10.17
N THR A 33 -17.26 19.10 -10.00
CA THR A 33 -16.95 17.71 -9.67
C THR A 33 -16.09 17.06 -10.76
N VAL A 34 -16.51 17.18 -12.03
CA VAL A 34 -15.79 16.59 -13.17
C VAL A 34 -14.43 17.25 -13.42
N THR A 35 -14.33 18.56 -13.20
CA THR A 35 -13.09 19.30 -13.49
C THR A 35 -12.09 19.30 -12.33
N THR A 36 -12.55 19.09 -11.10
CA THR A 36 -11.70 19.16 -9.90
C THR A 36 -11.63 17.82 -9.18
N ILE A 37 -12.76 17.30 -8.68
CA ILE A 37 -12.77 16.11 -7.82
C ILE A 37 -12.27 14.87 -8.56
N VAL A 38 -12.81 14.60 -9.75
CA VAL A 38 -12.44 13.39 -10.53
C VAL A 38 -10.94 13.39 -10.87
N PRO A 39 -10.36 14.47 -11.43
CA PRO A 39 -8.91 14.54 -11.66
C PRO A 39 -8.09 14.42 -10.38
N THR A 40 -8.49 15.06 -9.28
CA THR A 40 -7.78 14.95 -7.99
C THR A 40 -7.77 13.51 -7.47
N MET A 41 -8.87 12.78 -7.60
CA MET A 41 -8.93 11.38 -7.17
C MET A 41 -8.03 10.48 -8.03
N ILE A 42 -8.06 10.66 -9.35
CA ILE A 42 -7.19 9.92 -10.29
C ILE A 42 -5.71 10.21 -10.01
N LEU A 43 -5.35 11.49 -9.88
CA LEU A 43 -3.99 11.90 -9.55
C LEU A 43 -3.58 11.38 -8.17
N GLY A 44 -4.43 11.53 -7.15
CA GLY A 44 -4.15 11.05 -5.80
C GLY A 44 -3.88 9.54 -5.76
N GLY A 45 -4.77 8.75 -6.39
CA GLY A 45 -4.60 7.30 -6.48
C GLY A 45 -3.33 6.91 -7.21
N THR A 46 -3.09 7.47 -8.40
CA THR A 46 -1.88 7.17 -9.18
C THR A 46 -0.60 7.60 -8.45
N THR A 47 -0.60 8.73 -7.74
CA THR A 47 0.54 9.20 -6.95
C THR A 47 0.81 8.26 -5.77
N ALA A 48 -0.24 7.78 -5.09
CA ALA A 48 -0.10 6.82 -4.00
C ALA A 48 0.59 5.53 -4.47
N PHE A 49 0.18 5.00 -5.63
CA PHE A 49 0.73 3.74 -6.16
C PHE A 49 2.10 3.88 -6.83
N THR A 50 2.36 5.00 -7.54
CA THR A 50 3.57 5.14 -8.37
C THR A 50 4.70 5.93 -7.72
N VAL A 51 4.38 6.78 -6.74
CA VAL A 51 5.38 7.63 -6.05
C VAL A 51 5.51 7.22 -4.59
N GLN A 52 4.39 7.22 -3.85
CA GLN A 52 4.44 7.00 -2.41
C GLN A 52 4.79 5.56 -2.06
N GLY A 53 4.15 4.57 -2.72
CA GLY A 53 4.46 3.15 -2.54
C GLY A 53 5.95 2.84 -2.70
N PRO A 54 6.58 3.13 -3.85
CA PRO A 54 8.01 2.94 -4.06
C PRO A 54 8.88 3.71 -3.06
N SER A 55 8.49 4.94 -2.68
CA SER A 55 9.24 5.71 -1.69
C SER A 55 9.24 5.05 -0.30
N MET A 56 8.14 4.41 0.10
CA MET A 56 8.06 3.68 1.37
C MET A 56 8.90 2.40 1.33
N MET A 57 8.91 1.69 0.20
CA MET A 57 9.79 0.53 0.00
C MET A 57 11.26 0.93 0.11
N LYS A 58 11.65 2.04 -0.54
CA LYS A 58 13.01 2.59 -0.43
C LYS A 58 13.37 2.95 1.00
N LYS A 59 12.50 3.67 1.72
CA LYS A 59 12.73 4.01 3.13
C LYS A 59 12.86 2.77 4.02
N THR A 60 12.06 1.74 3.79
CA THR A 60 12.16 0.47 4.52
C THR A 60 13.51 -0.21 4.27
N LYS A 61 14.03 -0.14 3.03
CA LYS A 61 15.34 -0.65 2.66
C LYS A 61 16.47 0.14 3.34
N ASP A 62 16.40 1.46 3.34
CA ASP A 62 17.37 2.33 4.01
C ASP A 62 17.39 2.05 5.54
N ASP A 63 16.21 1.92 6.16
CA ASP A 63 16.07 1.56 7.57
C ASP A 63 16.63 0.16 7.87
N ALA A 64 16.43 -0.81 6.98
CA ALA A 64 16.99 -2.16 7.12
C ALA A 64 18.52 -2.17 6.99
N LEU A 65 19.09 -1.37 6.09
CA LEU A 65 20.54 -1.19 5.97
C LEU A 65 21.13 -0.52 7.22
N ALA A 66 20.45 0.47 7.79
CA ALA A 66 20.85 1.08 9.06
C ALA A 66 20.79 0.06 10.22
N PHE A 67 19.76 -0.79 10.26
CA PHE A 67 19.65 -1.87 11.24
C PHE A 67 20.80 -2.88 11.12
N ILE A 68 21.13 -3.32 9.90
CA ILE A 68 22.26 -4.23 9.66
C ILE A 68 23.59 -3.57 10.05
N GLY A 69 23.82 -2.34 9.59
CA GLY A 69 25.08 -1.62 9.85
C GLY A 69 25.29 -1.25 11.32
N SER A 70 24.23 -1.23 12.12
CA SER A 70 24.27 -0.97 13.56
C SER A 70 24.21 -2.24 14.42
N ASP A 71 24.36 -3.42 13.82
CA ASP A 71 24.22 -4.72 14.50
C ASP A 71 22.91 -4.88 15.29
N GLY A 72 21.85 -4.25 14.77
CA GLY A 72 20.50 -4.34 15.31
C GLY A 72 20.10 -3.23 16.30
N GLU A 73 20.97 -2.25 16.55
CA GLU A 73 20.71 -1.16 17.50
C GLU A 73 19.74 -0.11 16.93
N ILE A 74 19.91 0.27 15.66
CA ILE A 74 19.11 1.34 15.01
C ILE A 74 17.95 0.71 14.24
N ARG A 75 16.75 0.82 14.81
CA ARG A 75 15.50 0.38 14.16
C ARG A 75 14.73 1.58 13.61
N GLY A 76 14.93 1.88 12.33
CA GLY A 76 14.15 2.88 11.61
C GLY A 76 12.65 2.55 11.60
N ALA A 77 11.81 3.58 11.44
CA ALA A 77 10.37 3.46 11.62
C ALA A 77 9.71 2.50 10.61
N GLN A 78 10.14 2.52 9.36
CA GLN A 78 9.55 1.69 8.30
C GLN A 78 9.98 0.23 8.46
N PHE A 79 11.25 -0.03 8.78
CA PHE A 79 11.69 -1.39 9.10
C PHE A 79 11.01 -1.94 10.36
N LYS A 80 10.81 -1.10 11.39
CA LYS A 80 10.05 -1.49 12.59
C LYS A 80 8.60 -1.85 12.24
N GLN A 81 7.94 -1.06 11.40
CA GLN A 81 6.59 -1.38 10.94
C GLN A 81 6.56 -2.69 10.15
N ALA A 82 7.51 -2.90 9.23
CA ALA A 82 7.61 -4.13 8.44
C ALA A 82 7.85 -5.37 9.32
N SER A 83 8.75 -5.29 10.32
CA SER A 83 8.99 -6.39 11.25
C SER A 83 7.79 -6.69 12.15
N GLN A 84 7.08 -5.66 12.62
CA GLN A 84 5.82 -5.84 13.37
C GLN A 84 4.77 -6.52 12.52
N TYR A 85 4.58 -6.07 11.27
CA TYR A 85 3.65 -6.67 10.33
C TYR A 85 4.01 -8.13 10.01
N TYR A 86 5.29 -8.42 9.79
CA TYR A 86 5.76 -9.79 9.57
C TYR A 86 5.40 -10.70 10.75
N ARG A 87 5.70 -10.25 11.97
CA ARG A 87 5.42 -11.02 13.20
C ARG A 87 3.92 -11.16 13.49
N SER A 88 3.10 -10.16 13.14
CA SER A 88 1.65 -10.25 13.32
C SER A 88 0.96 -11.12 12.27
N THR A 89 1.55 -11.24 11.07
CA THR A 89 0.97 -12.00 9.96
C THR A 89 1.31 -13.48 10.04
N TYR A 90 2.47 -13.84 10.57
CA TYR A 90 2.93 -15.23 10.66
C TYR A 90 3.00 -15.70 12.12
N ASN A 91 2.17 -16.68 12.48
CA ASN A 91 2.10 -17.27 13.85
C ASN A 91 3.45 -17.83 14.34
N ALA A 92 4.30 -18.29 13.41
CA ALA A 92 5.66 -18.74 13.69
C ALA A 92 6.60 -18.06 12.68
N PRO A 93 7.13 -16.85 13.00
CA PRO A 93 8.04 -16.16 12.10
C PRO A 93 9.32 -16.96 11.92
N LEU A 94 9.64 -17.28 10.66
CA LEU A 94 10.79 -18.11 10.27
C LEU A 94 12.11 -17.32 10.20
N MET A 95 12.03 -15.99 10.22
CA MET A 95 13.17 -15.08 10.13
C MET A 95 13.32 -14.29 11.43
N SER A 96 14.56 -14.19 11.92
CA SER A 96 14.92 -13.17 12.90
C SER A 96 14.82 -11.78 12.28
N ASP A 97 14.80 -10.72 13.11
CA ASP A 97 14.77 -9.35 12.58
C ASP A 97 16.01 -9.07 11.70
N MET A 98 17.17 -9.65 12.02
CA MET A 98 18.37 -9.52 11.19
C MET A 98 18.21 -10.23 9.84
N GLN A 99 17.65 -11.44 9.81
CA GLN A 99 17.37 -12.16 8.55
C GLN A 99 16.32 -11.43 7.70
N LEU A 100 15.30 -10.85 8.34
CA LEU A 100 14.30 -10.03 7.67
C LEU A 100 14.93 -8.76 7.09
N ALA A 101 15.79 -8.07 7.85
CA ALA A 101 16.50 -6.88 7.38
C ALA A 101 17.39 -7.21 6.17
N GLN A 102 18.15 -8.31 6.22
CA GLN A 102 18.99 -8.75 5.10
C GLN A 102 18.16 -9.06 3.86
N THR A 103 17.00 -9.71 4.03
CA THR A 103 16.09 -10.02 2.92
C THR A 103 15.53 -8.75 2.28
N ILE A 104 15.11 -7.78 3.09
CA ILE A 104 14.64 -6.47 2.60
C ILE A 104 15.77 -5.71 1.89
N ALA A 105 16.97 -5.70 2.47
CA ALA A 105 18.15 -5.07 1.85
C ALA A 105 18.51 -5.68 0.50
N ALA A 106 18.33 -6.98 0.33
CA ALA A 106 18.58 -7.71 -0.91
C ALA A 106 17.44 -7.60 -1.95
N SER A 107 16.26 -7.10 -1.57
CA SER A 107 15.12 -6.94 -2.47
C SER A 107 15.29 -5.76 -3.45
N PHE A 108 14.66 -5.88 -4.62
CA PHE A 108 14.81 -4.98 -5.78
C PHE A 108 14.02 -3.67 -5.62
#